data_AF-A0A349URL4-F1
#
_entry.id   AF-A0A349URL4-F1
#
_cell.length_a   1.000
_cell.length_b   1.000
_cell.length_c   1.000
_cell.angle_alpha   90.00
_cell.angle_beta   90.00
_cell.angle_gamma   90.00
#
_symmetry.space_group_name_H-M   'P 1'
#
loop_
_entity.id
_entity.type
_entity.pdbx_description
1 polymer ?
#
loop_
_entity_poly.entity_id
_entity_poly.type
_entity_poly.pdbx_seq_one_letter_code
_entity_poly.pdbx_strand_id
1 'polypeptide(L)' 'MIEMPDAPAEQKEKALVYRGVTYGKLTPPQTDKAIADWATVIEMPDALAECKKIAEDKLKSI' A
#
# COMPACT_ATOMS: atom_id res chain seq x y z
N MET A 1 1.11 20.42 -22.79
CA MET A 1 1.26 19.01 -22.39
C MET A 1 1.67 19.05 -20.92
N ILE A 2 0.78 18.69 -19.99
CA ILE A 2 1.16 18.59 -18.58
C ILE A 2 1.72 17.19 -18.43
N GLU A 3 3.03 17.07 -18.48
CA GLU A 3 3.70 15.84 -18.07
C GLU A 3 3.52 15.75 -16.54
N MET A 4 2.84 14.72 -16.06
CA MET A 4 2.77 14.36 -14.64
C MET A 4 3.69 13.15 -14.41
N PRO A 5 5.03 13.33 -14.38
CA PRO A 5 5.95 12.20 -14.19
C PRO A 5 5.79 11.54 -12.81
N ASP A 6 5.27 12.26 -11.81
CA ASP A 6 5.19 11.76 -10.42
C ASP A 6 3.85 11.08 -10.05
N ALA A 7 2.79 11.28 -10.85
CA ALA A 7 1.45 10.78 -10.52
C ALA A 7 1.28 9.24 -10.53
N PRO A 8 2.00 8.43 -11.35
CA PRO A 8 1.77 6.99 -11.40
C PRO A 8 2.19 6.27 -10.12
N ALA A 9 3.33 6.67 -9.54
CA ALA A 9 3.91 6.01 -8.37
C ALA A 9 3.04 6.25 -7.13
N GLU A 10 2.65 7.50 -6.88
CA GLU A 10 1.80 7.91 -5.75
C GLU A 10 0.41 7.26 -5.80
N GLN A 11 -0.18 7.13 -7.00
CA GLN A 11 -1.46 6.46 -7.15
C GLN A 11 -1.35 4.95 -6.89
N LYS A 12 -0.26 4.32 -7.35
CA LYS A 12 -0.04 2.89 -7.18
C LYS A 12 0.17 2.51 -5.71
N GLU A 13 1.00 3.25 -4.98
CA GLU A 13 1.23 2.98 -3.56
C GLU A 13 -0.05 3.14 -2.73
N LYS A 14 -0.86 4.19 -2.99
CA LYS A 14 -2.11 4.43 -2.27
C LYS A 14 -3.10 3.31 -2.56
N ALA A 15 -3.21 2.89 -3.82
CA ALA A 15 -4.05 1.76 -4.20
C ALA A 15 -3.66 0.48 -3.45
N LEU A 16 -2.37 0.18 -3.32
CA LEU A 16 -1.88 -0.98 -2.58
C LEU A 16 -2.19 -0.87 -1.07
N VAL A 17 -1.91 0.28 -0.44
CA VAL A 17 -2.22 0.51 0.98
C VAL A 17 -3.70 0.27 1.27
N TYR A 18 -4.60 0.91 0.49
CA TYR A 18 -6.04 0.78 0.69
C TYR A 18 -6.58 -0.60 0.32
N ARG A 19 -6.00 -1.27 -0.67
CA ARG A 19 -6.36 -2.65 -1.01
C ARG A 19 -5.99 -3.61 0.11
N GLY A 20 -4.81 -3.45 0.72
CA GLY A 20 -4.42 -4.25 1.89
C GLY A 20 -5.35 -4.03 3.09
N VAL A 21 -5.74 -2.78 3.37
CA VAL A 21 -6.75 -2.46 4.40
C VAL A 21 -8.09 -3.13 4.09
N THR A 22 -8.51 -3.13 2.83
CA THR A 22 -9.74 -3.81 2.40
C THR A 22 -9.66 -5.30 2.64
N TYR A 23 -8.55 -5.96 2.26
CA TYR A 23 -8.34 -7.39 2.49
C TYR A 23 -8.36 -7.78 3.97
N GLY A 24 -7.79 -6.96 4.85
CA GLY A 24 -7.86 -7.18 6.30
C GLY A 24 -9.25 -7.01 6.92
N LYS A 25 -10.16 -6.29 6.24
CA LYS A 25 -11.54 -6.05 6.67
C LYS A 25 -12.55 -7.06 6.11
N LEU A 26 -12.14 -7.97 5.22
CA LEU A 26 -13.03 -8.98 4.67
C LEU A 26 -13.41 -10.03 5.72
N THR A 27 -14.49 -10.77 5.46
CA THR A 27 -14.96 -11.89 6.28
C THR A 27 -15.10 -13.14 5.40
N PRO A 28 -14.21 -14.14 5.50
CA PRO A 28 -12.99 -14.16 6.33
C PRO A 28 -11.92 -13.18 5.81
N PRO A 29 -11.02 -12.69 6.68
CA PRO A 29 -9.96 -11.77 6.28
C PRO A 29 -8.97 -12.46 5.33
N GLN A 30 -8.47 -11.70 4.36
CA GLN A 30 -7.45 -12.16 3.43
C GLN A 30 -6.08 -11.59 3.84
N THR A 31 -5.65 -11.92 5.05
CA THR A 31 -4.42 -11.41 5.69
C THR A 31 -3.18 -11.55 4.82
N ASP A 32 -2.98 -12.68 4.16
CA ASP A 32 -1.82 -12.90 3.28
C ASP A 32 -1.77 -11.88 2.13
N LYS A 33 -2.93 -11.51 1.57
CA LYS A 33 -3.00 -10.50 0.51
C LYS A 33 -2.78 -9.09 1.05
N ALA A 34 -3.27 -8.81 2.25
CA ALA A 34 -3.00 -7.53 2.92
C ALA A 34 -1.50 -7.33 3.18
N ILE A 35 -0.84 -8.37 3.69
CA ILE A 35 0.61 -8.38 3.93
C ILE A 35 1.37 -8.18 2.63
N ALA A 36 1.01 -8.90 1.55
CA ALA A 36 1.66 -8.76 0.26
C ALA A 36 1.55 -7.34 -0.31
N ASP A 37 0.38 -6.71 -0.16
CA ASP A 37 0.16 -5.34 -0.62
C ASP A 37 0.99 -4.31 0.17
N TRP A 38 1.05 -4.42 1.49
CA TRP A 38 1.86 -3.53 2.33
C TRP A 38 3.36 -3.75 2.14
N ALA A 39 3.82 -5.00 2.00
CA ALA A 39 5.21 -5.32 1.68
C ALA A 39 5.63 -4.69 0.34
N THR A 40 4.77 -4.78 -0.67
CA THR A 40 5.03 -4.17 -1.99
C THR A 40 5.23 -2.65 -1.88
N VAL A 41 4.47 -1.95 -1.05
CA VAL A 41 4.60 -0.50 -0.83
C VAL A 41 5.93 -0.16 -0.15
N ILE A 42 6.36 -0.96 0.81
CA ILE A 42 7.63 -0.77 1.53
C ILE A 42 8.83 -0.97 0.60
N GLU A 43 8.78 -2.00 -0.24
CA GLU A 43 9.82 -2.32 -1.21
C GLU A 43 9.85 -1.37 -2.42
N MET A 44 8.77 -0.63 -2.68
CA MET A 44 8.69 0.30 -3.81
C MET A 44 9.66 1.48 -3.58
N PRO A 45 10.68 1.68 -4.44
CA PRO A 45 11.68 2.72 -4.23
C PRO A 45 11.07 4.12 -4.35
N ASP A 46 10.12 4.29 -5.28
CA ASP A 46 9.46 5.56 -5.59
C ASP A 46 8.22 5.83 -4.71
N ALA A 47 7.97 5.00 -3.70
CA ALA A 47 6.87 5.21 -2.78
C ALA A 47 7.18 6.33 -1.78
N LEU A 48 6.21 7.21 -1.55
CA LEU A 48 6.22 8.24 -0.54
C LEU A 48 6.43 7.64 0.86
N ALA A 49 7.24 8.32 1.66
CA ALA A 49 7.57 7.90 3.01
C ALA A 49 6.31 7.76 3.90
N GLU A 50 5.28 8.57 3.65
CA GLU A 50 4.00 8.47 4.36
C GLU A 50 3.30 7.14 4.07
N CYS A 51 3.21 6.75 2.80
CA CYS A 51 2.60 5.48 2.38
C CYS A 51 3.35 4.28 2.95
N LYS A 52 4.69 4.31 2.99
CA LYS A 52 5.51 3.29 3.64
C LYS A 52 5.23 3.19 5.13
N LYS A 53 5.14 4.32 5.83
CA LYS A 53 4.84 4.35 7.26
C LYS A 53 3.45 3.77 7.56
N ILE A 54 2.45 4.10 6.75
CA ILE A 54 1.11 3.52 6.89
C ILE A 54 1.16 2.00 6.66
N ALA A 55 1.88 1.53 5.64
CA ALA A 55 2.04 0.10 5.37
C ALA A 55 2.73 -0.64 6.53
N GLU A 56 3.79 -0.07 7.09
CA GLU A 56 4.49 -0.63 8.26
C GLU A 56 3.60 -0.69 9.50
N ASP A 57 2.87 0.39 9.79
CA ASP A 57 1.95 0.45 10.93
C ASP A 57 0.83 -0.59 10.77
N LYS A 58 0.37 -0.82 9.55
CA LYS A 58 -0.64 -1.84 9.26
C LYS A 58 -0.12 -3.27 9.39
N LEU A 59 1.10 -3.55 8.92
CA LEU A 59 1.75 -4.84 9.11
C LEU A 59 1.92 -5.20 10.59
N LYS A 60 2.22 -4.22 11.45
CA LYS A 60 2.33 -4.43 12.91
C LYS A 60 0.98 -4.62 13.61
N SER A 61 -0.11 -4.24 12.96
CA SER A 61 -1.47 -4.27 13.54
C SER A 61 -2.28 -5.53 13.20
N ILE A 62 -1.72 -6.41 12.36
CA ILE A 62 -2.32 -7.70 12.00
C ILE A 62 -1.88 -8.79 12.98
#